data_AF-A0A8T5THN3-F1
#
_entry.id   AF-A0A8T5THN3-F1
#
_cell.length_a   1.000
_cell.length_b   1.000
_cell.length_c   1.000
_cell.angle_alpha   90.00
_cell.angle_beta   90.00
_cell.angle_gamma   90.00
#
_symmetry.space_group_name_H-M   'P 1'
#
loop_
_entity.id
_entity.type
_entity.pdbx_description
1 polymer ?
#
loop_
_entity_poly.entity_id
_entity_poly.type
_entity_poly.pdbx_seq_one_letter_code
_entity_poly.pdbx_strand_id
1 'polypeptide(L)'
;VNVKQAAVLKKLGVNPIESVIKIHYAWSDEEVYSADVIYMNLDAFKQDVASAYFAAQNLAIELGVVDKETIKPMIQKAYREALGILFESPVYIEDMRDEYIQKAVSNAKILNALLLGEGIPTPTSDSSSKPPEDEEEEEDEEVGIGGLFGQ
;
A
#
# COMPACT_ATOMS: atom_id res chain seq x y z
N VAL A 1 -26.33 7.57 31.55
CA VAL A 1 -27.72 7.56 31.01
C VAL A 1 -28.68 7.76 32.17
N ASN A 2 -29.66 8.66 32.06
CA ASN A 2 -30.68 8.84 33.11
C ASN A 2 -31.69 7.67 33.06
N VAL A 3 -32.24 7.24 34.21
CA VAL A 3 -33.17 6.10 34.35
C VAL A 3 -34.34 6.16 33.36
N LYS A 4 -34.89 7.36 33.12
CA LYS A 4 -35.99 7.56 32.15
C LYS A 4 -35.58 7.26 30.71
N GLN A 5 -34.35 7.64 30.32
CA GLN A 5 -33.82 7.40 28.97
C GLN A 5 -33.50 5.91 28.77
N ALA A 6 -32.96 5.25 29.80
CA ALA A 6 -32.72 3.82 29.79
C ALA A 6 -34.03 3.02 29.64
N ALA A 7 -35.12 3.44 30.29
CA ALA A 7 -36.42 2.79 30.14
C ALA A 7 -37.00 2.92 28.72
N VAL A 8 -36.79 4.06 28.06
CA VAL A 8 -37.21 4.27 26.66
C VAL A 8 -36.37 3.40 25.71
N LEU A 9 -35.05 3.36 25.89
CA LEU A 9 -34.15 2.52 25.09
C LEU A 9 -34.48 1.03 25.24
N LYS A 10 -34.81 0.58 26.47
CA LYS A 10 -35.24 -0.80 26.74
C LYS A 10 -36.56 -1.14 26.01
N LYS A 11 -37.50 -0.19 25.91
CA LYS A 11 -38.74 -0.38 25.13
C LYS A 11 -38.49 -0.44 23.62
N LEU A 12 -37.43 0.19 23.13
CA LEU A 12 -36.98 0.11 21.74
C LEU A 12 -36.17 -1.16 21.44
N GLY A 13 -36.07 -2.10 22.41
CA GLY A 13 -35.35 -3.36 22.25
C GLY A 13 -33.83 -3.26 22.44
N VAL A 14 -33.32 -2.09 22.84
CA VAL A 14 -31.89 -1.88 23.11
C VAL A 14 -31.64 -2.03 24.61
N ASN A 15 -30.72 -2.91 25.01
CA ASN A 15 -30.31 -3.08 26.41
C ASN A 15 -29.27 -2.00 26.78
N PRO A 16 -29.62 -0.95 27.56
CA PRO A 16 -28.79 0.24 27.69
C PRO A 16 -27.87 0.22 28.92
N ILE A 17 -27.93 -0.85 29.73
CA ILE A 17 -27.13 -1.02 30.94
C ILE A 17 -26.55 -2.43 30.90
N GLU A 18 -25.24 -2.52 30.69
CA GLU A 18 -24.46 -3.74 30.81
C GLU A 18 -23.45 -3.54 31.94
N SER A 19 -23.45 -4.43 32.92
CA SER A 19 -22.47 -4.41 34.01
C SER A 19 -21.30 -5.30 33.61
N VAL A 20 -20.22 -4.69 33.11
CA VAL A 20 -18.98 -5.40 32.78
C VAL A 20 -17.93 -5.11 33.85
N ILE A 21 -17.26 -6.15 34.34
CA ILE A 21 -16.14 -6.01 35.27
C ILE A 21 -14.92 -5.55 34.46
N LYS A 22 -14.39 -4.37 34.77
CA LYS A 22 -13.15 -3.87 34.17
C LYS A 22 -11.98 -4.10 35.12
N ILE A 23 -10.94 -4.76 34.64
CA ILE A 23 -9.73 -5.03 35.41
C ILE A 23 -8.83 -3.80 35.31
N HIS A 24 -8.44 -3.22 36.46
CA HIS A 24 -7.53 -2.08 36.49
C HIS A 24 -6.07 -2.50 36.59
N TYR A 25 -5.81 -3.57 37.35
CA TYR A 25 -4.48 -4.14 37.56
C TYR A 25 -4.58 -5.66 37.62
N ALA A 26 -3.58 -6.33 37.05
CA ALA A 26 -3.36 -7.76 37.23
C ALA A 26 -1.93 -7.98 37.71
N TRP A 27 -1.71 -8.95 38.59
CA TRP A 27 -0.38 -9.32 39.06
C TRP A 27 -0.04 -10.72 38.54
N SER A 28 1.09 -10.86 37.87
CA SER A 28 1.64 -12.14 37.40
C SER A 28 3.15 -12.05 37.34
N ASP A 29 3.84 -13.13 37.68
CA ASP A 29 5.31 -13.25 37.54
C ASP A 29 6.10 -12.10 38.18
N GLU A 30 5.71 -11.71 39.39
CA GLU A 30 6.30 -10.60 40.16
C GLU A 30 6.10 -9.19 39.53
N GLU A 31 5.35 -9.08 38.43
CA GLU A 31 5.06 -7.83 37.73
C GLU A 31 3.57 -7.43 37.83
N VAL A 32 3.31 -6.12 37.85
CA VAL A 32 1.96 -5.55 37.86
C VAL A 32 1.63 -5.03 36.46
N TYR A 33 0.63 -5.63 35.83
CA TYR A 33 0.09 -5.23 34.53
C TYR A 33 -1.02 -4.19 34.72
N SER A 34 -0.89 -3.04 34.05
CA SER A 34 -1.93 -2.01 34.03
C SER A 34 -3.02 -2.33 33.01
N ALA A 35 -4.18 -1.69 33.16
CA ALA A 35 -5.28 -1.79 32.20
C ALA A 35 -4.86 -1.47 30.75
N ASP A 36 -3.90 -0.57 30.54
CA ASP A 36 -3.43 -0.18 29.20
C ASP A 36 -2.72 -1.33 28.49
N VAL A 37 -2.01 -2.18 29.25
CA VAL A 37 -1.36 -3.39 28.73
C VAL A 37 -2.38 -4.50 28.56
N ILE A 38 -3.28 -4.70 29.53
CA ILE A 38 -4.32 -5.74 29.50
C ILE A 38 -5.26 -5.57 28.31
N TYR A 39 -5.63 -4.32 27.99
CA TYR A 39 -6.53 -3.98 26.90
C TYR A 39 -5.78 -3.36 25.70
N MET A 40 -4.48 -3.62 25.56
CA MET A 40 -3.67 -3.08 24.48
C MET A 40 -4.21 -3.50 23.11
N ASN A 41 -4.31 -2.54 22.19
CA ASN A 41 -4.57 -2.85 20.80
C ASN A 41 -3.28 -3.36 20.13
N LEU A 42 -3.21 -4.66 19.87
CA LEU A 42 -2.04 -5.29 19.26
C LEU A 42 -1.78 -4.83 17.83
N ASP A 43 -2.82 -4.46 17.07
CA ASP A 43 -2.65 -4.01 15.68
C ASP A 43 -2.07 -2.59 15.63
N ALA A 44 -2.55 -1.71 16.50
CA ALA A 44 -1.97 -0.38 16.67
C ALA A 44 -0.51 -0.47 17.13
N PHE A 45 -0.22 -1.33 18.11
CA PHE A 45 1.15 -1.52 18.59
C PHE A 45 2.11 -2.03 17.50
N LYS A 46 1.66 -2.98 16.67
CA LYS A 46 2.46 -3.44 15.52
C LYS A 46 2.74 -2.31 14.52
N GLN A 47 1.75 -1.47 14.25
CA GLN A 47 1.91 -0.30 13.38
C GLN A 47 2.92 0.68 13.98
N ASP A 48 2.85 0.93 15.28
CA ASP A 48 3.79 1.82 15.98
C ASP A 48 5.23 1.30 15.87
N VAL A 49 5.45 0.00 16.11
CA VAL A 49 6.78 -0.62 15.98
C VAL A 49 7.30 -0.53 14.55
N ALA A 50 6.47 -0.82 13.55
CA ALA A 50 6.86 -0.69 12.14
C ALA A 50 7.21 0.76 11.79
N SER A 51 6.41 1.72 12.27
CA SER A 51 6.66 3.15 12.04
C SER A 51 7.97 3.61 12.66
N ALA A 52 8.29 3.14 13.88
CA ALA A 52 9.53 3.46 14.57
C ALA A 52 10.74 2.90 13.83
N TYR A 53 10.64 1.66 13.31
CA TYR A 53 11.68 1.07 12.46
C TYR A 53 11.94 1.92 11.21
N PHE A 54 10.90 2.31 10.47
CA PHE A 54 11.08 3.13 9.27
C PHE A 54 11.63 4.52 9.59
N ALA A 55 11.22 5.13 10.71
CA ALA A 55 11.78 6.40 11.16
C ALA A 55 13.28 6.29 11.46
N ALA A 56 13.69 5.23 12.16
CA ALA A 56 15.09 4.96 12.46
C ALA A 56 15.90 4.63 11.19
N GLN A 57 15.36 3.82 10.29
CA GLN A 57 15.99 3.47 9.02
C GLN A 57 16.21 4.72 8.15
N ASN A 58 15.19 5.59 8.04
CA ASN A 58 15.31 6.85 7.31
C ASN A 58 16.38 7.75 7.92
N LEU A 59 16.40 7.89 9.25
CA LEU A 59 17.44 8.66 9.94
C LEU A 59 18.84 8.10 9.63
N ALA A 60 19.03 6.78 9.66
CA ALA A 60 20.30 6.14 9.35
C ALA A 60 20.74 6.41 7.90
N ILE A 61 19.80 6.37 6.94
CA ILE A 61 20.06 6.69 5.53
C ILE A 61 20.49 8.16 5.38
N GLU A 62 19.80 9.10 6.02
CA GLU A 62 20.17 10.53 5.98
C GLU A 62 21.55 10.79 6.61
N LEU A 63 21.91 10.03 7.65
CA LEU A 63 23.23 10.12 8.27
C LEU A 63 24.34 9.41 7.47
N GLY A 64 24.00 8.70 6.38
CA GLY A 64 24.97 7.97 5.57
C GLY A 64 25.50 6.69 6.26
N VAL A 65 24.77 6.13 7.22
CA VAL A 65 25.16 4.89 7.90
C VAL A 65 24.91 3.71 6.97
N VAL A 66 26.00 3.01 6.61
CA VAL A 66 25.94 1.87 5.68
C VAL A 66 25.85 0.55 6.44
N ASP A 67 24.72 -0.13 6.28
CA ASP A 67 24.46 -1.47 6.77
C ASP A 67 23.68 -2.28 5.72
N LYS A 68 23.49 -3.58 5.96
CA LYS A 68 22.75 -4.51 5.08
C LYS A 68 21.34 -4.02 4.77
N GLU A 69 20.70 -3.35 5.74
CA GLU A 69 19.32 -2.86 5.61
C GLU A 69 19.25 -1.47 4.94
N THR A 70 20.31 -0.66 5.01
CA THR A 70 20.30 0.73 4.50
C THR A 70 20.98 0.88 3.13
N ILE A 71 21.91 -0.01 2.75
CA ILE A 71 22.69 0.14 1.52
C ILE A 71 21.81 0.15 0.25
N LYS A 72 20.86 -0.79 0.16
CA LYS A 72 19.96 -0.89 -1.00
C LYS A 72 19.04 0.34 -1.13
N PRO A 73 18.28 0.75 -0.10
CA PRO A 73 17.46 1.95 -0.20
C PRO A 73 18.29 3.22 -0.40
N MET A 74 19.51 3.30 0.15
CA MET A 74 20.42 4.43 -0.07
C MET A 74 20.83 4.57 -1.54
N ILE A 75 21.21 3.46 -2.20
CA ILE A 75 21.52 3.48 -3.65
C ILE A 75 20.30 3.89 -4.47
N GLN A 76 19.12 3.38 -4.14
CA GLN A 76 17.88 3.75 -4.82
C GLN A 76 17.54 5.24 -4.64
N LYS A 77 17.75 5.79 -3.45
CA LYS A 77 17.58 7.22 -3.18
C LYS A 77 18.55 8.05 -4.01
N ALA A 78 19.85 7.72 -3.98
CA ALA A 78 20.87 8.42 -4.75
C ALA A 78 20.58 8.40 -6.26
N TYR A 79 20.12 7.27 -6.80
CA TYR A 79 19.72 7.18 -8.20
C TYR A 79 18.55 8.10 -8.55
N ARG A 80 17.51 8.14 -7.70
CA ARG A 80 16.35 9.04 -7.89
C ARG A 80 16.74 10.51 -7.82
N GLU A 81 17.62 10.87 -6.90
CA GLU A 81 18.14 12.24 -6.77
C GLU A 81 18.97 12.63 -7.99
N ALA A 82 19.84 11.73 -8.47
CA ALA A 82 20.61 11.95 -9.69
C ALA A 82 19.71 12.13 -10.92
N LEU A 83 18.65 11.32 -11.07
CA LEU A 83 17.65 11.50 -12.12
C LEU A 83 16.91 12.84 -11.98
N GLY A 84 16.59 13.26 -10.76
CA GLY A 84 16.00 14.57 -10.49
C GLY A 84 16.89 15.71 -11.01
N ILE A 85 18.19 15.66 -10.69
CA ILE A 85 19.17 16.63 -11.18
C ILE A 85 19.28 16.56 -12.71
N LEU A 86 19.32 15.36 -13.28
CA LEU A 86 19.45 15.15 -14.71
C LEU A 86 18.31 15.81 -15.49
N PHE A 87 17.06 15.58 -15.08
CA PHE A 87 15.89 16.12 -15.80
C PHE A 87 15.69 17.63 -15.63
N GLU A 88 16.23 18.22 -14.56
CA GLU A 88 16.21 19.67 -14.35
C GLU A 88 17.42 20.38 -14.99
N SER A 89 18.46 19.61 -15.35
CA SER A 89 19.69 20.13 -15.95
C SER A 89 19.55 20.23 -17.48
N PRO A 90 20.19 21.21 -18.14
CA PRO A 90 20.21 21.33 -19.60
C PRO A 90 21.15 20.31 -20.28
N VAL A 91 21.36 19.13 -19.68
CA VAL A 91 22.30 18.11 -20.16
C VAL A 91 21.53 16.95 -20.78
N TYR A 92 21.84 16.62 -22.03
CA TYR A 92 21.25 15.46 -22.71
C TYR A 92 22.20 14.26 -22.67
N ILE A 93 21.70 13.11 -22.24
CA ILE A 93 22.41 11.83 -22.23
C ILE A 93 21.70 10.91 -23.21
N GLU A 94 22.41 10.44 -24.24
CA GLU A 94 21.83 9.61 -25.30
C GLU A 94 21.26 8.28 -24.76
N ASP A 95 21.95 7.65 -23.81
CA ASP A 95 21.54 6.39 -23.20
C ASP A 95 20.21 6.48 -22.44
N MET A 96 19.77 7.69 -22.06
CA MET A 96 18.52 7.93 -21.31
C MET A 96 17.42 8.57 -22.17
N ARG A 97 17.54 8.47 -23.50
CA ARG A 97 16.57 9.06 -24.45
C ARG A 97 15.13 8.65 -24.14
N ASP A 98 14.91 7.38 -23.85
CA ASP A 98 13.57 6.84 -23.67
C ASP A 98 12.91 7.41 -22.41
N GLU A 99 13.67 7.57 -21.32
CA GLU A 99 13.23 8.18 -20.08
C GLU A 99 12.88 9.66 -20.27
N TYR A 100 13.65 10.40 -21.08
CA TYR A 100 13.30 11.78 -21.46
C TYR A 100 11.95 11.86 -22.18
N ILE A 101 11.73 10.98 -23.17
CA ILE A 101 10.47 10.95 -23.92
C ILE A 101 9.31 10.59 -23.00
N GLN A 102 9.47 9.58 -22.14
CA GLN A 102 8.45 9.18 -21.18
C GLN A 102 8.08 10.34 -20.22
N LYS A 103 9.09 11.06 -19.70
CA LYS A 103 8.87 12.22 -18.84
C LYS A 103 8.16 13.37 -19.57
N ALA A 104 8.53 13.62 -20.82
CA ALA A 104 7.86 14.62 -21.65
C ALA A 104 6.39 14.25 -21.91
N VAL A 105 6.11 12.99 -22.24
CA VAL A 105 4.75 12.48 -22.44
C VAL A 105 3.94 12.56 -21.15
N SER A 106 4.51 12.21 -19.99
CA SER A 106 3.80 12.34 -18.71
C SER A 106 3.47 13.80 -18.39
N ASN A 107 4.41 14.72 -18.63
CA ASN A 107 4.20 16.15 -18.40
C ASN A 107 3.12 16.70 -19.36
N ALA A 108 3.14 16.31 -20.63
CA ALA A 108 2.13 16.71 -21.60
C ALA A 108 0.73 16.20 -21.20
N LYS A 109 0.63 14.95 -20.72
CA LYS A 109 -0.63 14.39 -20.20
C LYS A 109 -1.16 15.17 -18.99
N ILE A 110 -0.28 15.54 -18.06
CA ILE A 110 -0.65 16.35 -16.89
C ILE A 110 -1.16 17.73 -17.30
N LEU A 111 -0.46 18.41 -18.22
CA LEU A 111 -0.88 19.70 -18.74
C LEU A 111 -2.21 19.62 -19.50
N ASN A 112 -2.40 18.57 -20.31
CA ASN A 112 -3.65 18.31 -20.99
C ASN A 112 -4.80 18.15 -19.99
N ALA A 113 -4.61 17.30 -18.97
CA ALA A 113 -5.62 17.11 -17.93
C ALA A 113 -5.97 18.40 -17.18
N LEU A 114 -4.97 19.25 -16.89
CA LEU A 114 -5.18 20.52 -16.18
C LEU A 114 -5.90 21.58 -17.03
N LEU A 115 -5.54 21.69 -18.31
CA LEU A 115 -6.04 22.75 -19.19
C LEU A 115 -7.35 22.39 -19.86
N LEU A 116 -7.49 21.14 -20.31
CA LEU A 116 -8.55 20.72 -21.22
C LEU A 116 -9.60 19.85 -20.52
N GLY A 117 -9.34 19.34 -19.30
CA GLY A 117 -10.31 18.58 -18.50
C GLY A 117 -10.75 17.23 -19.10
N GLU A 118 -10.48 17.02 -20.38
CA GLU A 118 -10.72 15.79 -21.12
C GLU A 118 -9.39 15.11 -21.42
N GLY A 119 -9.30 13.84 -21.07
CA GLY A 119 -8.23 12.96 -21.54
C GLY A 119 -8.41 12.73 -23.04
N ILE A 120 -8.06 13.70 -23.87
CA ILE A 120 -8.07 13.53 -25.32
C ILE A 120 -7.03 12.44 -25.64
N PRO A 121 -7.44 11.30 -26.22
CA PRO A 121 -6.48 10.33 -26.73
C PRO A 121 -5.74 10.98 -27.89
N THR A 122 -4.42 11.08 -27.78
CA THR A 122 -3.59 11.51 -28.92
C THR A 122 -3.76 10.52 -30.07
N PRO A 123 -4.02 10.97 -31.30
CA PRO A 123 -4.18 10.07 -32.43
C PRO A 123 -2.82 9.56 -32.92
N THR A 124 -2.85 8.27 -33.29
CA THR A 124 -1.94 7.52 -34.20
C THR A 124 -0.56 7.06 -33.70
N SER A 125 -0.49 5.74 -33.43
CA SER A 125 0.31 4.82 -34.24
C SER A 125 -0.45 3.48 -34.34
N ASP A 126 -1.50 3.46 -35.16
CA ASP A 126 -1.96 2.21 -35.77
C ASP A 126 -1.07 1.92 -36.98
N SER A 127 -0.30 0.85 -36.89
CA SER A 127 0.24 0.15 -38.06
C SER A 127 -0.06 -1.35 -37.90
N SER A 128 -1.08 -1.77 -38.63
CA SER A 128 -1.38 -3.12 -39.13
C SER A 128 -1.68 -4.25 -38.14
N SER A 129 -2.96 -4.40 -37.85
CA SER A 129 -3.79 -5.58 -38.18
C SER A 129 -3.08 -6.88 -38.65
N LYS A 130 -3.29 -7.97 -37.89
CA LYS A 130 -3.88 -9.21 -38.41
C LYS A 130 -4.43 -10.08 -37.26
N PRO A 131 -5.74 -10.38 -37.21
CA PRO A 131 -6.29 -11.39 -36.31
C PRO A 131 -6.15 -12.80 -36.90
N PRO A 132 -5.93 -13.85 -36.10
CA PRO A 132 -6.30 -15.21 -36.49
C PRO A 132 -7.78 -15.42 -36.17
N GLU A 133 -8.53 -15.87 -37.18
CA GLU A 133 -9.89 -16.41 -37.08
C GLU A 133 -9.93 -17.69 -36.24
N ASP A 134 -11.07 -17.89 -35.59
CA ASP A 134 -11.52 -19.11 -34.94
C ASP A 134 -11.62 -20.29 -35.93
N GLU A 135 -11.19 -21.48 -35.51
CA GLU A 135 -11.72 -22.76 -36.01
C GLU A 135 -12.28 -23.54 -34.80
N GLU A 136 -13.44 -24.16 -35.04
CA GLU A 136 -14.40 -24.70 -34.09
C GLU A 136 -13.97 -25.99 -33.35
N GLU A 137 -14.61 -26.15 -32.18
CA GLU A 137 -14.97 -27.33 -31.36
C GLU A 137 -14.63 -28.76 -31.83
N GLU A 138 -14.09 -29.57 -30.91
CA GLU A 138 -14.67 -30.87 -30.54
C GLU A 138 -14.63 -31.05 -28.99
N GLU A 139 -15.80 -31.23 -28.38
CA GLU A 139 -16.04 -31.94 -27.10
C GLU A 139 -15.65 -33.43 -27.32
N ASP A 140 -15.02 -34.20 -26.43
CA ASP A 140 -15.46 -34.66 -25.12
C ASP A 140 -14.29 -35.40 -24.43
N GLU A 141 -14.16 -35.26 -23.10
CA GLU A 141 -14.20 -36.38 -22.14
C GLU A 141 -13.77 -35.88 -20.74
N GLU A 142 -14.76 -35.80 -19.84
CA GLU A 142 -14.53 -35.70 -18.39
C GLU A 142 -13.76 -36.93 -17.89
N VAL A 143 -12.51 -36.77 -17.45
CA VAL A 143 -11.94 -37.70 -16.47
C VAL A 143 -11.02 -36.98 -15.48
N GLY A 144 -11.55 -36.79 -14.27
CA GLY A 144 -10.80 -37.14 -13.07
C GLY A 144 -10.14 -35.99 -12.31
N ILE A 145 -10.69 -35.77 -11.12
CA ILE A 145 -10.14 -35.10 -9.93
C ILE A 145 -8.79 -35.69 -9.44
N GLY A 146 -8.07 -36.44 -10.28
CA GLY A 146 -6.90 -37.26 -9.95
C GLY A 146 -5.54 -36.58 -10.12
N GLY A 147 -5.47 -35.33 -10.57
CA GLY A 147 -4.21 -34.58 -10.68
C GLY A 147 -3.80 -33.80 -9.43
N LEU A 148 -4.62 -33.80 -8.39
CA LEU A 148 -4.45 -32.90 -7.23
C LEU A 148 -3.84 -33.58 -5.99
N PHE A 149 -3.53 -34.88 -6.03
CA PHE A 149 -2.85 -35.57 -4.94
C PHE A 149 -1.92 -36.70 -5.44
N GLY A 150 -0.61 -36.44 -5.47
CA GLY A 150 0.46 -37.45 -5.60
C GLY A 150 1.51 -37.09 -6.66
N GLN A 151 2.81 -36.97 -6.40
CA GLN A 151 3.67 -37.20 -5.23
C GLN A 151 4.37 -35.92 -4.79
#